data_AF-A0A8C7WUZ8-F1
#
_entry.id   AF-A0A8C7WUZ8-F1
#
_cell.length_a   1.000
_cell.length_b   1.000
_cell.length_c   1.000
_cell.angle_alpha   90.00
_cell.angle_beta   90.00
_cell.angle_gamma   90.00
#
_symmetry.space_group_name_H-M   'P 1'
#
loop_
_entity.id
_entity.type
_entity.pdbx_description
1 polymer ?
#
loop_
_entity_poly.entity_id
_entity_poly.type
_entity_poly.pdbx_seq_one_letter_code
_entity_poly.pdbx_strand_id
1 'polypeptide(L)' 'MMELYLDLLSPPCRAVFLFAKSLRIPFEFKHVELADGKQTPSCIIVKKVPVLKDGDFVLTER' A
#
# COMPACT_ATOMS: atom_id res chain seq x y z
N MET A 1 -3.91 -1.12 13.55
CA MET A 1 -4.87 -0.73 12.50
C MET A 1 -4.14 -0.97 11.19
N MET A 2 -4.75 -1.69 10.26
CA MET A 2 -4.10 -2.08 9.01
C MET A 2 -3.79 -0.85 8.15
N GLU A 3 -2.54 -0.72 7.73
CA GLU A 3 -2.03 0.32 6.83
C GLU A 3 -1.89 -0.25 5.42
N LEU A 4 -2.39 0.46 4.41
CA LEU A 4 -2.21 0.14 2.99
C LEU A 4 -1.39 1.22 2.31
N TYR A 5 -0.16 0.90 1.93
CA TYR A 5 0.73 1.79 1.17
C TYR A 5 0.53 1.57 -0.32
N LEU A 6 -0.05 2.57 -0.98
CA LEU A 6 -0.59 2.44 -2.33
C LEU A 6 -0.25 3.67 -3.19
N ASP A 7 0.13 3.40 -4.44
CA ASP A 7 0.09 4.37 -5.54
C ASP A 7 -1.11 4.04 -6.43
N LEU A 8 -2.15 4.86 -6.43
CA LEU A 8 -3.38 4.57 -7.19
C LEU A 8 -3.19 4.68 -8.71
N LEU A 9 -2.06 5.17 -9.21
CA LEU A 9 -1.67 5.04 -10.62
C LEU A 9 -1.31 3.59 -10.98
N SER A 10 -0.82 2.81 -10.00
CA SER A 10 -0.48 1.40 -10.16
C SER A 10 -1.74 0.51 -10.21
N PRO A 11 -1.95 -0.30 -11.27
CA PRO A 11 -3.07 -1.24 -11.34
C PRO A 11 -3.23 -2.19 -10.13
N PRO A 12 -2.20 -2.88 -9.62
CA PRO A 12 -2.35 -3.76 -8.46
C PRO A 12 -2.74 -3.01 -7.19
N CYS A 13 -2.32 -1.74 -7.03
CA CYS A 13 -2.74 -0.92 -5.90
C CYS A 13 -4.23 -0.58 -5.94
N ARG A 14 -4.78 -0.29 -7.13
CA ARG A 14 -6.23 -0.09 -7.28
C ARG A 14 -7.02 -1.35 -6.97
N ALA A 15 -6.53 -2.52 -7.37
CA ALA A 15 -7.18 -3.79 -7.06
C ALA A 15 -7.29 -4.01 -5.53
N VAL A 16 -6.19 -3.81 -4.79
CA VAL A 16 -6.18 -3.95 -3.32
C VAL A 16 -7.07 -2.89 -2.65
N PHE A 17 -7.03 -1.64 -3.12
CA PHE A 17 -7.90 -0.57 -2.58
C PHE A 17 -9.39 -0.90 -2.76
N LEU A 18 -9.79 -1.32 -3.96
CA LEU A 18 -11.17 -1.68 -4.27
C LEU A 18 -11.62 -2.90 -3.48
N PHE A 19 -10.76 -3.93 -3.37
CA PHE A 19 -11.03 -5.11 -2.53
C PHE A 19 -11.35 -4.69 -1.09
N ALA A 20 -10.46 -3.92 -0.46
CA ALA A 20 -10.63 -3.50 0.93
C ALA A 20 -11.88 -2.62 1.12
N LYS A 21 -12.16 -1.69 0.19
CA LYS A 21 -13.37 -0.87 0.21
C LYS A 21 -14.64 -1.72 0.03
N SER A 22 -14.65 -2.65 -0.93
CA SER A 22 -15.82 -3.48 -1.24
C SER A 22 -16.22 -4.39 -0.07
N LEU A 23 -15.21 -4.91 0.63
CA LEU A 23 -15.40 -5.74 1.83
C LEU A 23 -15.55 -4.92 3.11
N ARG A 24 -15.50 -3.59 3.03
CA ARG A 24 -15.56 -2.66 4.17
C ARG A 24 -14.52 -2.98 5.25
N ILE A 25 -13.34 -3.47 4.83
CA ILE A 25 -12.22 -3.70 5.72
C ILE A 25 -11.72 -2.32 6.19
N PRO A 26 -11.60 -2.07 7.50
CA PRO A 26 -11.04 -0.82 7.99
C PRO A 26 -9.55 -0.77 7.72
N PHE A 27 -9.07 0.29 7.08
CA PHE A 27 -7.66 0.51 6.83
C PHE A 27 -7.31 2.00 6.80
N GLU A 28 -6.06 2.30 7.13
CA GLU A 28 -5.46 3.60 6.88
C GLU A 28 -4.80 3.61 5.50
N PHE A 29 -5.19 4.56 4.66
CA PHE A 29 -4.58 4.75 3.34
C PHE A 29 -3.29 5.56 3.47
N LYS A 30 -2.17 4.97 3.07
CA LYS A 30 -0.87 5.64 3.01
C LYS A 30 -0.51 5.87 1.54
N HIS A 31 -0.52 7.12 1.11
CA HIS A 31 -0.16 7.45 -0.27
C HIS A 31 1.34 7.23 -0.53
N VAL A 32 1.65 6.66 -1.68
CA VAL A 32 3.01 6.50 -2.19
C VAL A 32 3.07 7.08 -3.60
N GLU A 33 4.07 7.92 -3.87
CA GLU A 33 4.32 8.48 -5.20
C GLU A 33 5.50 7.73 -5.85
N LEU A 34 5.21 6.80 -6.78
CA LEU A 34 6.29 6.10 -7.50
C LEU A 34 6.88 6.94 -8.64
N ALA A 35 6.04 7.78 -9.26
CA ALA A 35 6.35 8.47 -10.52
C ALA A 35 7.48 9.49 -10.41
N ASP A 36 7.67 10.13 -9.25
CA ASP A 36 8.65 11.22 -9.06
C ASP A 36 9.98 10.73 -8.48
N GLY A 37 10.18 9.41 -8.32
CA GLY A 37 11.36 8.84 -7.66
C GLY A 37 11.49 9.18 -6.16
N LYS A 38 10.62 10.05 -5.64
CA LYS A 38 10.48 10.40 -4.22
C LYS A 38 9.71 9.31 -3.48
N GLN A 39 10.35 8.18 -3.28
CA GLN A 39 9.86 7.15 -2.37
C GLN A 39 10.39 7.43 -0.96
N THR A 40 9.61 8.13 -0.14
CA THR A 40 9.80 8.16 1.32
C THR A 40 8.44 8.04 1.98
N PRO A 41 8.21 6.91 2.68
CA PRO A 41 8.81 6.74 3.99
C PRO A 41 9.80 5.58 4.05
N SER A 42 10.86 5.76 4.84
CA SER A 42 11.89 4.77 5.22
C SER A 42 11.37 3.42 5.72
N CYS A 43 10.06 3.27 5.93
CA CYS A 43 9.39 2.04 6.36
C CYS A 43 9.14 1.04 5.22
N ILE A 44 9.09 1.50 3.96
CA ILE A 44 8.86 0.63 2.81
C ILE A 44 10.23 0.17 2.29
N ILE A 45 10.80 -0.83 2.98
CA ILE A 45 12.08 -1.46 2.60
C ILE A 45 11.99 -2.08 1.19
N VAL A 46 10.77 -2.41 0.75
CA VAL A 46 10.47 -3.01 -0.54
C VAL A 46 10.07 -1.89 -1.51
N LYS A 47 10.92 -1.52 -2.48
CA LYS A 47 10.66 -0.49 -3.52
C LYS A 47 9.49 -0.81 -4.48
N LYS A 48 8.47 -1.55 -4.00
CA LYS A 48 7.32 -2.07 -4.72
C LYS A 48 6.08 -1.80 -3.87
N VAL A 49 4.98 -1.47 -4.55
CA VAL A 49 3.63 -1.36 -3.99
C VAL A 49 2.70 -2.28 -4.79
N PRO A 50 1.60 -2.78 -4.22
CA PRO A 50 1.04 -2.47 -2.89
C PRO A 50 1.82 -3.10 -1.72
N VAL A 51 1.80 -2.44 -0.55
CA VAL A 51 2.26 -3.02 0.72
C VAL A 51 1.14 -2.92 1.76
N LEU A 52 0.88 -4.03 2.45
CA LEU A 52 0.02 -4.07 3.62
C LEU A 52 0.89 -4.22 4.86
N LYS A 53 0.61 -3.41 5.88
CA LYS A 53 1.26 -3.51 7.19
C LYS A 53 0.20 -3.56 8.30
N ASP A 54 0.34 -4.49 9.22
CA ASP A 54 -0.50 -4.56 10.42
C ASP A 54 0.39 -4.85 11.64
N GLY A 55 0.75 -3.80 12.37
CA GLY A 55 1.77 -3.87 13.40
C GLY A 55 3.14 -4.23 12.82
N ASP A 56 3.72 -5.34 13.27
CA ASP A 56 5.02 -5.86 12.81
C ASP A 56 4.89 -6.77 11.57
N PHE A 57 3.67 -7.13 11.17
CA PHE A 57 3.44 -7.94 9.98
C PHE A 57 3.45 -7.07 8.72
N VAL A 58 4.27 -7.46 7.74
CA VAL A 58 4.37 -6.80 6.43
C VAL A 58 4.11 -7.83 5.33
N LEU A 59 3.17 -7.53 4.44
CA LEU A 59 2.84 -8.34 3.28
C LEU A 59 3.10 -7.55 2.00
N THR A 60 3.90 -8.14 1.11
CA THR A 60 4.16 -7.63 -0.25
C THR A 60 3.98 -8.74 -1.28
N GLU A 61 3.66 -8.35 -2.50
CA GLU A 61 3.59 -9.24 -3.66
C GLU A 61 5.02 -9.48 -4.23
N ARG A 62 5.26 -10.61 -4.91
CA ARG A 62 6.63 -11.10 -5.19
C ARG A 62 7.22 -10.52 -6.48
#